data_AF-A0A822D9Z3-F1
#
_entry.id   AF-A0A822D9Z3-F1
#
_cell.length_a   1.000
_cell.length_b   1.000
_cell.length_c   1.000
_cell.angle_alpha   90.00
_cell.angle_beta   90.00
_cell.angle_gamma   90.00
#
_symmetry.space_group_name_H-M   'P 1'
#
loop_
_entity.id
_entity.type
_entity.pdbx_description
1 polymer ?
#
loop_
_entity_poly.entity_id
_entity_poly.type
_entity_poly.pdbx_seq_one_letter_code
_entity_poly.pdbx_strand_id
1 'polypeptide(L)' 'DPGEPLFLTPYLEQGQIEKARQLSSVELPPYKQQSFSGYLTVNKTYNSNMFFWFFPTQNGDKNAPVLLWLQG' A
#
# COMPACT_ATOMS: atom_id res chain seq x y z
N ASP A 1 -18.79 2.68 6.62
CA ASP A 1 -17.74 3.62 7.02
C ASP A 1 -16.42 3.09 6.47
N PRO A 2 -15.72 3.82 5.59
CA PRO A 2 -14.45 3.37 5.02
C PRO A 2 -13.26 3.44 6.01
N GLY A 3 -13.44 4.01 7.20
CA GLY A 3 -12.36 4.18 8.18
C GLY A 3 -11.43 5.36 7.89
N GLU A 4 -10.40 5.52 8.73
CA GLU A 4 -9.44 6.61 8.63
C GLU A 4 -8.37 6.34 7.55
N PRO A 5 -7.95 7.37 6.78
CA PRO A 5 -6.94 7.20 5.75
C PRO A 5 -5.56 6.88 6.32
N LEU A 6 -4.93 5.82 5.82
CA LEU A 6 -3.58 5.44 6.19
C LEU A 6 -2.54 6.12 5.28
N PHE A 7 -1.83 7.10 5.80
CA PHE A 7 -0.66 7.71 5.14
C PHE A 7 0.62 6.99 5.53
N LEU A 8 1.32 6.40 4.57
CA LEU A 8 2.52 5.61 4.82
C LEU A 8 3.80 6.46 4.83
N THR A 9 3.83 7.58 4.09
CA THR A 9 5.02 8.43 3.94
C THR A 9 5.67 8.85 5.27
N PRO A 10 4.93 9.26 6.32
CA PRO A 10 5.55 9.62 7.60
C PRO A 10 6.37 8.48 8.23
N TYR A 11 5.91 7.24 8.10
CA TYR A 11 6.62 6.06 8.61
C TYR A 11 7.85 5.74 7.75
N LEU A 12 7.69 5.81 6.42
CA LEU A 12 8.77 5.54 5.48
C LEU A 12 9.93 6.53 5.63
N GLU A 13 9.64 7.81 5.82
CA GLU A 13 10.65 8.86 6.02
C GLU A 13 11.40 8.75 7.36
N GLN A 14 10.77 8.13 8.36
CA GLN A 14 11.41 7.80 9.63
C GLN A 14 12.19 6.48 9.58
N GLY A 15 12.31 5.84 8.41
CA GLY A 15 12.96 4.53 8.26
C GLY A 15 12.16 3.36 8.86
N GLN A 16 10.91 3.58 9.26
CA GLN A 16 10.04 2.57 9.87
C GLN A 16 9.37 1.70 8.79
N ILE A 17 10.17 1.11 7.91
CA ILE A 17 9.70 0.38 6.71
C ILE A 17 8.83 -0.83 7.08
N GLU A 18 9.27 -1.63 8.06
CA GLU A 18 8.51 -2.81 8.49
C GLU A 18 7.16 -2.42 9.11
N LYS A 19 7.12 -1.33 9.87
CA LYS A 19 5.88 -0.80 10.43
C LYS A 19 4.94 -0.31 9.33
N ALA A 20 5.45 0.44 8.34
CA ALA A 20 4.66 0.89 7.20
C ALA A 20 4.05 -0.30 6.44
N ARG A 21 4.86 -1.35 6.21
CA ARG A 21 4.40 -2.59 5.57
C ARG A 21 3.30 -3.27 6.37
N GLN A 22 3.49 -3.44 7.68
CA GLN A 22 2.49 -4.06 8.57
C GLN A 22 1.17 -3.27 8.58
N LEU A 23 1.24 -1.95 8.75
CA LEU A 23 0.06 -1.08 8.75
C LEU A 23 -0.70 -1.12 7.41
N SER A 24 0.02 -1.26 6.29
CA SER A 24 -0.60 -1.31 4.96
C SER A 24 -1.38 -2.61 4.68
N SER A 25 -1.22 -3.64 5.51
CA SER A 25 -1.88 -4.94 5.29
C SER A 25 -3.40 -4.80 5.30
N VAL A 26 -4.05 -5.37 4.29
CA VAL A 26 -5.51 -5.33 4.15
C VAL A 26 -6.10 -6.68 4.53
N GLU A 27 -7.08 -6.65 5.42
CA GLU A 27 -7.96 -7.78 5.72
C GLU A 27 -9.32 -7.53 5.08
N LEU A 28 -9.72 -8.38 4.12
CA LEU A 28 -10.99 -8.22 3.41
C LEU A 28 -11.84 -9.50 3.44
N PRO A 29 -12.54 -9.80 4.54
CA PRO A 29 -13.42 -10.96 4.60
C PRO A 29 -14.50 -10.94 3.49
N PRO A 30 -14.84 -12.09 2.87
CA PRO A 30 -14.31 -13.44 3.12
C PRO A 30 -13.00 -13.76 2.38
N TYR A 31 -12.45 -12.81 1.62
CA TYR A 31 -11.26 -13.00 0.80
C TYR A 31 -10.00 -12.99 1.67
N LYS A 32 -9.27 -14.10 1.67
CA LYS A 32 -8.03 -14.28 2.42
C LYS A 32 -6.77 -13.92 1.61
N GLN A 33 -6.95 -13.23 0.48
CA GLN A 33 -5.81 -12.84 -0.35
C GLN A 33 -5.02 -11.74 0.36
N GLN A 34 -3.75 -12.02 0.63
CA GLN A 34 -2.84 -11.01 1.16
C GLN A 34 -2.79 -9.84 0.17
N SER A 35 -2.96 -8.62 0.66
CA SER A 35 -2.80 -7.40 -0.12
C SER A 35 -2.43 -6.24 0.78
N PHE A 36 -1.93 -5.17 0.18
CA PHE A 36 -1.42 -4.01 0.89
C PHE A 36 -1.95 -2.73 0.23
N SER A 37 -2.45 -1.79 1.02
CA SER A 37 -2.96 -0.52 0.51
C SER A 37 -2.60 0.65 1.41
N GLY A 38 -2.67 1.85 0.86
CA GLY A 38 -2.45 3.08 1.60
C GLY A 38 -2.19 4.26 0.69
N TYR A 39 -1.88 5.40 1.29
CA TYR A 39 -1.55 6.63 0.60
C TYR A 39 -0.05 6.92 0.69
N LEU A 40 0.53 7.29 -0.45
CA LEU A 40 1.87 7.85 -0.55
C LEU A 40 1.77 9.34 -0.88
N THR A 41 2.40 10.18 -0.07
CA THR A 41 2.52 11.61 -0.35
C THR A 41 3.45 11.83 -1.53
N VAL A 42 2.90 12.35 -2.62
CA VAL A 42 3.64 12.67 -3.86
C VAL A 42 4.05 14.15 -3.93
N ASN A 43 3.38 15.01 -3.15
CA ASN A 43 3.73 16.42 -3.01
C ASN A 43 3.38 16.93 -1.60
N LYS A 44 4.39 17.33 -0.82
CA LYS A 44 4.19 17.84 0.55
C LYS A 44 3.62 19.25 0.60
N THR A 45 3.99 20.12 -0.34
CA THR A 45 3.54 21.53 -0.39
C THR A 45 2.02 21.62 -0.50
N TYR A 46 1.42 20.72 -1.27
CA TYR A 46 -0.03 20.69 -1.50
C TYR A 46 -0.73 19.54 -0.79
N ASN A 47 -0.03 18.80 0.07
CA ASN A 47 -0.53 17.56 0.69
C ASN A 47 -1.21 16.63 -0.35
N SER A 48 -0.59 16.48 -1.52
CA SER A 48 -1.08 15.61 -2.58
C SER A 48 -0.64 14.18 -2.30
N ASN A 49 -1.60 13.26 -2.31
CA ASN A 49 -1.39 11.88 -1.94
C ASN A 49 -1.96 10.95 -3.03
N MET A 50 -1.25 9.88 -3.34
CA MET A 50 -1.67 8.86 -4.29
C MET A 50 -2.00 7.58 -3.55
N PHE A 51 -3.21 7.07 -3.77
CA PHE A 51 -3.62 5.76 -3.28
C PHE A 51 -3.00 4.65 -4.14
N PHE A 52 -2.62 3.54 -3.52
CA PHE A 52 -2.26 2.30 -4.22
C PHE A 52 -2.91 1.09 -3.54
N TRP A 53 -3.06 0.01 -4.30
CA TRP A 53 -3.42 -1.30 -3.79
C TRP A 53 -2.58 -2.38 -4.48
N PHE A 54 -1.67 -2.97 -3.72
CA PHE A 54 -0.71 -3.96 -4.18
C PHE A 54 -1.13 -5.37 -3.77
N PHE A 55 -0.98 -6.30 -4.71
CA PHE A 55 -1.21 -7.72 -4.50
C PHE A 55 0.09 -8.48 -4.81
N PRO A 56 0.64 -9.24 -3.85
CA PRO A 56 1.78 -10.12 -4.11
C PRO A 56 1.38 -11.24 -5.07
N THR A 57 2.40 -11.89 -5.64
CA THR A 57 2.26 -12.99 -6.59
C THR A 57 1.47 -14.14 -5.94
N GLN A 58 0.50 -14.70 -6.65
CA GLN A 58 -0.35 -15.75 -6.09
C GLN A 58 0.42 -17.05 -5.80
N ASN A 59 1.48 -17.30 -6.57
CA ASN A 59 2.35 -18.47 -6.40
C ASN A 59 3.47 -18.25 -5.37
N GLY A 60 3.57 -17.05 -4.76
CA GLY A 60 4.62 -16.72 -3.79
C GLY A 60 6.02 -16.58 -4.38
N ASP A 61 6.17 -16.56 -5.72
CA ASP A 61 7.45 -16.33 -6.37
C ASP A 61 7.92 -14.90 -6.12
N LYS A 62 9.06 -14.76 -5.43
CA LYS A 62 9.67 -13.47 -5.11
C LYS A 62 10.35 -12.81 -6.31
N ASN A 63 10.59 -13.56 -7.38
CA ASN A 63 11.24 -13.08 -8.60
C ASN A 63 10.23 -12.72 -9.70
N ALA A 64 8.93 -12.93 -9.47
CA ALA A 64 7.94 -12.56 -10.48
C ALA A 64 7.96 -11.03 -10.69
N PRO A 65 7.69 -10.57 -11.92
CA PRO A 65 7.73 -9.14 -12.24
C PRO A 65 6.60 -8.38 -11.54
N VAL A 66 6.82 -7.09 -11.31
CA VAL A 66 5.79 -6.16 -10.82
C VAL A 66 5.09 -5.51 -12.01
N LEU A 67 3.76 -5.62 -12.04
CA LEU A 67 2.91 -4.92 -13.01
C LEU A 67 2.30 -3.67 -12.37
N LEU A 68 2.52 -2.50 -12.97
CA LEU A 68 1.84 -1.27 -12.60
C LEU A 68 0.63 -1.08 -13.52
N TRP A 69 -0.58 -1.18 -12.96
CA TRP A 69 -1.83 -0.96 -13.66
C TRP A 69 -2.36 0.44 -13.38
N LEU A 70 -2.68 1.21 -14.44
CA LEU A 70 -3.22 2.56 -14.35
C LEU A 70 -4.48 2.64 -15.22
N GLN A 71 -5.60 3.11 -14.66
CA GLN A 71 -6.77 3.48 -15.44
C GLN A 71 -6.65 4.93 -15.95
N GLY A 72 -7.22 5.22 -17.13
CA GLY A 72 -7.24 6.54 -17.77
C GLY A 72 -8.56 6.81 -18.47
#